data_AF-A0A9Y3SB45-F1
#
_entry.id   AF-A0A9Y3SB45-F1
#
_cell.length_a   1.000
_cell.length_b   1.000
_cell.length_c   1.000
_cell.angle_alpha   90.00
_cell.angle_beta   90.00
_cell.angle_gamma   90.00
#
_symmetry.space_group_name_H-M   'P 1'
#
loop_
_entity.id
_entity.type
_entity.pdbx_description
1 polymer ?
#
loop_
_entity_poly.entity_id
_entity_poly.type
_entity_poly.pdbx_seq_one_letter_code
_entity_poly.pdbx_strand_id
1 'polypeptide(L)' 'MRSLLVLLFLAAANAKIFERCEWACTLRANGIDGYYGVSLWESNYNTMAQNTNNDGSTDIGIFQIN' A
#
# COMPACT_ATOMS: atom_id res chain seq x y z
N MET A 1 22.89 17.97 -4.60
CA MET A 1 21.57 18.21 -3.97
C MET A 1 20.53 17.17 -4.40
N ARG A 2 20.28 16.94 -5.71
CA ARG A 2 19.30 15.93 -6.17
C ARG A 2 19.58 14.49 -5.68
N SER A 3 20.82 14.03 -5.72
CA SER A 3 21.15 12.66 -5.26
C SER A 3 20.94 12.46 -3.75
N LEU A 4 21.08 13.51 -2.95
CA LEU A 4 20.86 13.44 -1.51
C LEU A 4 19.37 13.25 -1.19
N LEU A 5 18.49 13.97 -1.91
CA LEU A 5 17.04 13.80 -1.82
C LEU A 5 16.61 12.38 -2.17
N VAL A 6 17.15 11.80 -3.25
CA VAL A 6 16.84 10.42 -3.64
C VAL A 6 17.27 9.43 -2.55
N LEU A 7 18.46 9.61 -1.95
CA LEU A 7 18.93 8.76 -0.86
C LEU A 7 18.06 8.88 0.39
N LEU A 8 17.58 10.08 0.74
CA LEU A 8 16.64 10.27 1.85
C LEU A 8 15.29 9.57 1.60
N PHE A 9 14.74 9.66 0.39
CA PHE A 9 13.50 8.97 0.05
C PHE A 9 13.64 7.44 0.13
N LEU A 10 14.76 6.90 -0.36
CA LEU A 10 15.06 5.46 -0.26
C LEU A 10 15.18 5.01 1.19
N ALA A 11 15.80 5.83 2.06
CA ALA A 11 15.91 5.52 3.48
C ALA A 11 14.56 5.59 4.22
N ALA A 12 13.63 6.41 3.76
CA ALA A 12 12.29 6.54 4.35
C ALA A 12 11.30 5.48 3.84
N ALA A 13 11.52 4.91 2.67
CA ALA A 13 10.66 3.87 2.10
C ALA A 13 10.77 2.57 2.93
N ASN A 14 9.64 2.05 3.38
CA ASN A 14 9.57 0.77 4.08
C ASN A 14 8.50 -0.12 3.44
N ALA A 15 8.89 -1.32 3.07
CA ALA A 15 7.96 -2.37 2.67
C ALA A 15 7.40 -3.07 3.91
N LYS A 16 6.11 -3.39 3.90
CA LYS A 16 5.44 -4.00 5.04
C LYS A 16 4.31 -4.92 4.63
N ILE A 17 4.16 -6.01 5.38
CA ILE A 17 2.91 -6.77 5.44
C ILE A 17 2.29 -6.45 6.80
N PHE A 18 1.10 -5.85 6.80
CA PHE A 18 0.40 -5.52 8.04
C PHE A 18 -0.32 -6.73 8.61
N GLU A 19 -0.49 -6.78 9.93
CA GLU A 19 -1.49 -7.66 10.52
C GLU A 19 -2.89 -7.08 10.30
N ARG A 20 -3.93 -7.93 10.29
CA ARG A 20 -5.32 -7.51 10.04
C ARG A 20 -5.77 -6.36 10.95
N CYS A 21 -5.60 -6.50 12.27
CA CYS A 21 -6.05 -5.48 13.22
C CYS A 21 -5.16 -4.23 13.16
N GLU A 22 -3.87 -4.40 12.88
CA GLU A 22 -2.95 -3.29 12.67
C GLU A 22 -3.36 -2.43 11.46
N TRP A 23 -3.75 -3.09 10.37
CA TRP A 23 -4.25 -2.42 9.18
C TRP A 23 -5.55 -1.67 9.45
N ALA A 24 -6.52 -2.31 10.09
CA ALA A 24 -7.78 -1.67 10.48
C ALA A 24 -7.56 -0.43 11.37
N CYS A 25 -6.66 -0.53 12.36
CA CYS A 25 -6.28 0.61 13.19
C CYS A 25 -5.62 1.72 12.38
N THR A 26 -4.78 1.37 11.41
CA THR A 26 -4.11 2.34 10.51
C THR A 26 -5.12 3.10 9.66
N LEU A 27 -6.09 2.41 9.05
CA LEU A 27 -7.15 3.03 8.27
C LEU A 27 -7.99 3.99 9.13
N ARG A 28 -8.36 3.56 10.34
CA ARG A 28 -9.12 4.38 11.29
C ARG A 28 -8.35 5.63 11.71
N ALA A 29 -7.06 5.50 12.01
CA ALA A 29 -6.20 6.61 12.40
C ALA A 29 -6.05 7.66 11.27
N ASN A 30 -6.14 7.22 10.01
CA ASN A 30 -6.09 8.10 8.84
C ASN A 30 -7.48 8.57 8.36
N GLY A 31 -8.56 8.25 9.09
CA GLY A 31 -9.92 8.71 8.78
C GLY A 31 -10.55 8.06 7.54
N ILE A 32 -10.03 6.91 7.11
CA ILE A 32 -10.48 6.19 5.90
C ILE A 32 -11.12 4.83 6.21
N ASP A 33 -11.30 4.50 7.49
CA ASP A 33 -12.14 3.37 7.90
C ASP A 33 -13.58 3.58 7.41
N GLY A 34 -14.06 2.69 6.53
CA GLY A 34 -15.38 2.76 5.91
C GLY A 34 -15.53 3.75 4.75
N TYR A 35 -14.46 4.45 4.34
CA TYR A 35 -14.51 5.38 3.20
C TYR A 35 -14.75 4.61 1.89
N TYR A 36 -15.89 4.84 1.23
CA TYR A 36 -16.30 4.19 -0.03
C TYR A 36 -16.18 2.65 -0.07
N GLY A 37 -16.26 1.99 1.09
CA GLY A 37 -16.15 0.54 1.16
C GLY A 37 -14.73 -0.01 0.90
N VAL A 38 -13.68 0.78 1.18
CA VAL A 38 -12.28 0.31 1.19
C VAL A 38 -12.20 -1.05 1.89
N SER A 39 -11.86 -2.07 1.12
CA SER A 39 -11.82 -3.45 1.58
C SER A 39 -10.50 -3.72 2.32
N LEU A 40 -10.56 -4.51 3.39
CA LEU A 40 -9.38 -4.85 4.17
C LEU A 40 -8.49 -5.90 3.48
N TRP A 41 -8.89 -6.46 2.33
CA TRP A 41 -8.36 -7.77 1.88
C TRP A 41 -7.84 -7.83 0.44
N GLU A 42 -7.65 -6.71 -0.26
CA GLU A 42 -7.18 -6.73 -1.67
C GLU A 42 -5.82 -7.45 -1.86
N SER A 43 -4.87 -7.23 -0.94
CA SER A 43 -3.48 -7.65 -1.14
C SER A 43 -2.91 -8.59 -0.07
N ASN A 44 -3.77 -9.16 0.77
CA ASN A 44 -3.36 -9.81 2.02
C ASN A 44 -2.47 -8.89 2.89
N TYR A 45 -2.84 -7.61 2.97
CA TYR A 45 -2.17 -6.58 3.76
C TYR A 45 -0.72 -6.26 3.34
N ASN A 46 -0.29 -6.71 2.17
CA ASN A 46 1.06 -6.51 1.66
C ASN A 46 1.17 -5.21 0.86
N THR A 47 2.05 -4.29 1.27
CA THR A 47 2.32 -3.03 0.55
C THR A 47 3.15 -3.22 -0.72
N MET A 48 3.71 -4.41 -0.95
CA MET A 48 4.47 -4.77 -2.15
C MET A 48 3.71 -5.71 -3.10
N ALA A 49 2.43 -5.97 -2.86
CA ALA A 49 1.65 -6.83 -3.75
C ALA A 49 1.61 -6.27 -5.17
N GLN A 50 1.73 -7.17 -6.15
CA GLN A 50 1.69 -6.88 -7.58
C GLN A 50 0.85 -7.94 -8.27
N ASN A 51 -0.09 -7.51 -9.10
CA ASN A 51 -0.94 -8.38 -9.91
C ASN A 51 -0.91 -7.93 -11.36
N THR A 52 -0.53 -8.80 -12.29
CA THR A 52 -0.51 -8.48 -13.72
C THR A 52 -1.82 -8.94 -14.36
N ASN A 53 -2.49 -8.02 -15.05
CA ASN A 53 -3.77 -8.26 -15.69
C ASN A 53 -3.60 -8.78 -17.12
N ASN A 54 -4.66 -9.37 -17.67
CA ASN A 54 -4.66 -9.94 -19.03
C ASN A 54 -4.44 -8.88 -20.14
N ASP A 55 -4.75 -7.61 -19.85
CA ASP A 55 -4.51 -6.48 -20.76
C ASP A 55 -3.07 -5.93 -20.67
N GLY A 56 -2.23 -6.52 -19.81
CA GLY A 56 -0.84 -6.13 -19.59
C GLY A 56 -0.64 -5.03 -18.53
N SER A 57 -1.71 -4.49 -17.94
CA SER A 57 -1.60 -3.55 -16.80
C SER A 57 -1.16 -4.28 -15.52
N THR A 58 -0.73 -3.54 -14.49
CA THR A 58 -0.29 -4.12 -13.22
C THR A 58 -0.84 -3.34 -12.04
N ASP A 59 -1.60 -4.02 -11.19
CA ASP A 59 -2.12 -3.47 -9.94
C ASP A 59 -1.04 -3.53 -8.86
N ILE A 60 -0.80 -2.40 -8.18
CA ILE A 60 0.31 -2.25 -7.24
C ILE A 60 -0.18 -1.89 -5.83
N GLY A 61 0.46 -2.50 -4.84
CA GLY A 61 0.41 -2.08 -3.45
C GLY A 61 -0.80 -2.61 -2.68
N ILE A 62 -0.99 -2.06 -1.48
CA ILE A 62 -1.97 -2.58 -0.52
C ILE A 62 -3.43 -2.43 -0.97
N PHE A 63 -3.69 -1.51 -1.91
CA PHE A 63 -5.00 -1.27 -2.50
C PHE A 63 -5.13 -1.80 -3.93
N GLN A 64 -4.10 -2.44 -4.48
CA GLN A 64 -4.09 -2.94 -5.86
C GLN A 64 -4.55 -1.86 -6.86
N ILE A 65 -3.86 -0.71 -6.85
CA ILE A 65 -4.15 0.39 -7.77
C ILE A 65 -3.49 0.08 -9.13
N ASN A 66 -4.26 0.16 -10.21
CA ASN A 66 -3.82 -0.05 -11.59
C ASN A 66 -2.91 1.08 -12.13
#